data_AF-A0A2L2Z5U8-F1
#
_entry.id   AF-A0A2L2Z5U8-F1
#
_cell.length_a   1.000
_cell.length_b   1.000
_cell.length_c   1.000
_cell.angle_alpha   90.00
_cell.angle_beta   90.00
_cell.angle_gamma   90.00
#
_symmetry.space_group_name_H-M   'P 1'
#
loop_
_entity.id
_entity.type
_entity.pdbx_description
1 polymer ?
#
loop_
_entity_poly.entity_id
_entity_poly.type
_entity_poly.pdbx_seq_one_letter_code
_entity_poly.pdbx_strand_id
1 'polypeptide(L)'
;AAESAGVKTLDTAYNIPVVSKYLDFINGMAYDLHGSWEKVVGHKAPMHVSPEEKEHERPKNVENAIHNCINKGAQRNKKVLGMGHYGRSFTLTDQSKTDLGSPSKGTGRGGPINKEPGMLGYN
;
A
#
# COMPACT_ATOMS: atom_id res chain seq x y z
N ALA A 1 4.37 -17.25 -2.27
CA ALA A 1 4.66 -16.43 -1.06
C ALA A 1 4.12 -15.01 -1.27
N ALA A 2 4.01 -14.21 -0.21
CA ALA A 2 3.64 -12.79 -0.29
C ALA A 2 4.85 -11.90 0.02
N GLU A 3 4.93 -10.74 -0.64
CA GLU A 3 6.12 -9.89 -0.68
C GLU A 3 5.73 -8.41 -0.47
N SER A 4 6.61 -7.60 0.14
CA SER A 4 6.31 -6.23 0.59
C SER A 4 6.36 -5.20 -0.55
N ALA A 5 5.44 -4.25 -0.58
CA ALA A 5 5.54 -3.14 -1.54
C ALA A 5 6.69 -2.14 -1.25
N GLY A 6 7.24 -2.15 -0.04
CA GLY A 6 8.24 -1.16 0.39
C GLY A 6 9.63 -1.43 -0.16
N VAL A 7 10.22 -0.46 -0.87
CA VAL A 7 11.57 -0.55 -1.48
C VAL A 7 12.64 -0.96 -0.48
N LYS A 8 12.64 -0.35 0.71
CA LYS A 8 13.61 -0.67 1.77
C LYS A 8 13.51 -2.14 2.21
N THR A 9 12.29 -2.67 2.32
CA THR A 9 12.07 -4.08 2.68
C THR A 9 12.49 -4.99 1.53
N LEU A 10 12.15 -4.64 0.29
CA LEU A 10 12.61 -5.30 -0.93
C LEU A 10 14.14 -5.47 -0.95
N ASP A 11 14.87 -4.41 -0.59
CA ASP A 11 16.33 -4.38 -0.61
C ASP A 11 17.00 -5.20 0.50
N THR A 12 16.42 -5.18 1.69
CA THR A 12 17.08 -5.70 2.89
C THR A 12 16.64 -7.09 3.28
N ALA A 13 15.43 -7.51 2.88
CA ALA A 13 14.84 -8.77 3.31
C ALA A 13 14.76 -9.83 2.21
N TYR A 14 14.87 -9.46 0.93
CA TYR A 14 14.64 -10.40 -0.17
C TYR A 14 15.79 -10.43 -1.17
N ASN A 15 16.36 -11.62 -1.37
CA ASN A 15 17.14 -11.89 -2.57
C ASN A 15 16.19 -12.25 -3.72
N ILE A 16 15.65 -11.22 -4.38
CA ILE A 16 14.58 -11.35 -5.38
C ILE A 16 14.91 -12.33 -6.53
N PRO A 17 16.11 -12.31 -7.14
CA PRO A 17 16.46 -13.28 -8.18
C PRO A 17 16.41 -14.73 -7.69
N VAL A 18 16.93 -14.98 -6.49
CA VAL A 18 16.94 -16.32 -5.89
C VAL A 18 15.52 -16.76 -5.54
N VAL A 19 14.73 -15.89 -4.91
CA VAL A 19 13.33 -16.16 -4.57
C VAL A 19 12.51 -16.47 -5.84
N SER A 20 12.69 -15.68 -6.91
CA SER A 20 11.97 -15.86 -8.17
C SER A 20 12.31 -17.18 -8.87
N LYS A 21 13.47 -17.77 -8.61
CA LYS A 21 13.84 -19.09 -9.14
C LYS A 21 12.99 -20.20 -8.51
N TYR A 22 12.74 -20.12 -7.21
CA TYR A 22 12.14 -21.21 -6.44
C TYR A 22 10.63 -21.10 -6.25
N LEU A 23 10.06 -19.89 -6.29
CA LEU A 23 8.62 -19.70 -6.18
C LEU A 23 7.95 -19.84 -7.55
N ASP A 24 6.74 -20.42 -7.57
CA ASP A 24 5.85 -20.40 -8.74
C ASP A 24 5.25 -19.00 -8.95
N PHE A 25 4.82 -18.37 -7.85
CA PHE A 25 4.24 -17.03 -7.84
C PHE A 25 4.77 -16.17 -6.68
N ILE A 26 4.92 -14.89 -6.96
CA ILE A 26 5.28 -13.84 -6.01
C ILE A 26 4.09 -12.89 -5.89
N ASN A 27 3.30 -13.02 -4.83
CA ASN A 27 2.13 -12.17 -4.59
C ASN A 27 2.59 -10.84 -3.96
N GLY A 28 2.60 -9.76 -4.73
CA GLY A 28 2.97 -8.44 -4.22
C GLY A 28 1.86 -7.81 -3.39
N MET A 29 2.13 -7.49 -2.13
CA MET A 29 1.21 -6.79 -1.24
C MET A 29 1.18 -5.29 -1.58
N ALA A 30 0.70 -4.94 -2.77
CA ALA A 30 0.60 -3.58 -3.30
C ALA A 30 -0.61 -2.82 -2.71
N TYR A 31 -0.73 -2.88 -1.39
CA TYR A 31 -1.77 -2.25 -0.60
C TYR A 31 -1.19 -1.90 0.78
N ASP A 32 -1.95 -1.13 1.56
CA ASP A 32 -1.49 -0.55 2.82
C ASP A 32 -0.28 0.37 2.61
N LEU A 33 -0.30 1.09 1.48
CA LEU A 33 0.71 2.08 1.11
C LEU A 33 0.53 3.36 1.92
N HIS A 34 -0.72 3.70 2.24
CA HIS A 34 -1.11 4.74 3.18
C HIS A 34 -2.12 4.19 4.20
N GLY A 35 -2.14 4.80 5.38
CA GLY A 35 -3.04 4.39 6.45
C GLY A 35 -2.95 5.27 7.68
N SER A 36 -3.73 4.95 8.71
CA SER A 36 -3.93 5.81 9.89
C SER A 36 -2.70 6.01 10.78
N TRP A 37 -1.59 5.34 10.48
CA TRP A 37 -0.27 5.62 11.06
C TRP A 37 0.32 6.95 10.55
N GLU A 38 -0.21 7.51 9.47
CA GLU A 38 0.15 8.82 8.94
C GLU A 38 -0.72 9.94 9.54
N LYS A 39 -0.23 11.18 9.48
CA LYS A 39 -0.94 12.38 9.97
C LYS A 39 -1.79 13.07 8.91
N VAL A 40 -1.82 12.52 7.70
CA VAL A 40 -2.60 13.03 6.57
C VAL A 40 -3.38 11.88 5.94
N VAL A 41 -4.49 12.20 5.29
CA VAL A 41 -5.29 11.22 4.55
C VAL A 41 -4.56 10.79 3.28
N GLY A 42 -4.47 9.50 3.05
CA GLY A 42 -3.89 8.91 1.83
C GLY A 42 -4.70 7.71 1.35
N HIS A 43 -4.65 7.44 0.04
CA HIS A 43 -5.33 6.28 -0.52
C HIS A 43 -4.56 5.00 -0.17
N LYS A 44 -5.24 3.92 0.21
CA LYS A 44 -4.59 2.65 0.62
C LYS A 44 -3.69 2.03 -0.46
N ALA A 45 -4.08 2.16 -1.72
CA ALA A 45 -3.42 1.53 -2.86
C ALA A 45 -3.55 2.40 -4.12
N PRO A 46 -2.94 3.60 -4.17
CA PRO A 46 -2.99 4.44 -5.37
C PRO A 46 -2.28 3.74 -6.52
N MET A 47 -2.88 3.76 -7.71
CA MET A 47 -2.30 3.10 -8.89
C MET A 47 -1.01 3.80 -9.33
N HIS A 48 -1.05 5.13 -9.34
CA HIS A 48 0.03 6.01 -9.78
C HIS A 48 0.28 7.12 -8.75
N VAL A 49 1.37 7.85 -8.93
CA VAL A 49 1.70 9.07 -8.17
C VAL A 49 0.65 10.16 -8.43
N SER A 50 0.24 10.86 -7.38
CA SER A 50 -0.56 12.09 -7.52
C SER A 50 0.36 13.33 -7.59
N PRO A 51 -0.01 14.37 -8.38
CA PRO A 51 0.76 15.62 -8.43
C PRO A 51 0.88 16.32 -7.07
N GLU A 52 -0.08 16.10 -6.17
CA GLU A 52 -0.16 16.72 -4.84
C GLU A 52 0.67 15.98 -3.76
N GLU A 53 1.21 14.80 -4.08
CA GLU A 53 2.00 13.99 -3.12
C GLU A 53 3.39 14.58 -2.85
N LYS A 54 3.82 14.51 -1.58
CA LYS A 54 5.18 14.92 -1.19
C LYS A 54 6.20 13.91 -1.70
N GLU A 55 7.45 14.35 -1.85
CA GLU A 55 8.52 13.53 -2.44
C GLU A 55 8.67 12.12 -1.83
N HIS A 56 8.58 12.02 -0.50
CA HIS A 56 8.69 10.74 0.21
C HIS A 56 7.45 9.83 0.09
N GLU A 57 6.33 10.34 -0.41
CA GLU A 57 5.08 9.60 -0.65
C GLU A 57 5.01 9.08 -2.09
N ARG A 58 5.65 9.75 -3.04
CA ARG A 58 5.65 9.37 -4.47
C ARG A 58 6.03 7.89 -4.71
N PRO A 59 6.93 7.24 -3.96
CA PRO A 59 7.20 5.82 -4.17
C PRO A 59 6.06 4.88 -3.75
N LYS A 60 5.09 5.34 -2.95
CA LYS A 60 4.03 4.54 -2.30
C LYS A 60 2.81 4.32 -3.21
N ASN A 61 3.03 3.81 -4.41
CA ASN A 61 1.96 3.42 -5.34
C ASN A 61 2.15 2.00 -5.90
N VAL A 62 1.08 1.45 -6.48
CA VAL A 62 1.02 0.08 -6.99
C VAL A 62 2.03 -0.14 -8.12
N GLU A 63 2.12 0.81 -9.07
CA GLU A 63 3.07 0.72 -10.19
C GLU A 63 4.50 0.56 -9.69
N ASN A 64 4.94 1.42 -8.76
CA ASN A 64 6.26 1.36 -8.15
C ASN A 64 6.46 0.05 -7.37
N ALA A 65 5.50 -0.39 -6.58
CA ALA A 65 5.60 -1.65 -5.83
C ALA A 65 5.85 -2.86 -6.75
N ILE A 66 5.16 -2.92 -7.90
CA ILE A 66 5.33 -4.00 -8.88
C ILE A 66 6.64 -3.86 -9.65
N HIS A 67 6.91 -2.67 -10.19
CA HIS A 67 8.10 -2.42 -11.00
C HIS A 67 9.39 -2.58 -10.21
N ASN A 68 9.44 -2.17 -8.95
CA ASN A 68 10.63 -2.33 -8.12
C ASN A 68 10.99 -3.81 -7.91
N CYS A 69 9.99 -4.68 -7.70
CA CYS A 69 10.22 -6.12 -7.59
C CYS A 69 10.74 -6.71 -8.91
N ILE A 70 10.15 -6.32 -10.06
CA ILE A 70 10.58 -6.76 -11.39
C ILE A 70 12.00 -6.27 -11.70
N ASN A 71 12.30 -5.00 -11.45
CA ASN A 71 13.61 -4.40 -11.70
C ASN A 71 14.72 -5.03 -10.82
N LYS A 72 14.34 -5.68 -9.72
CA LYS A 72 15.25 -6.45 -8.85
C LYS A 72 15.42 -7.91 -9.28
N GLY A 73 14.82 -8.32 -10.40
CA GLY A 73 15.03 -9.64 -11.00
C GLY A 73 13.88 -10.63 -10.80
N ALA A 74 12.70 -10.17 -10.36
CA ALA A 74 11.52 -11.02 -10.37
C ALA A 74 11.09 -11.30 -11.82
N GLN A 75 10.85 -12.57 -12.14
CA GLN A 75 10.30 -12.97 -13.43
C GLN A 75 8.88 -12.42 -13.58
N ARG A 76 8.62 -11.62 -14.63
CA ARG A 76 7.35 -10.90 -14.81
C ARG A 76 6.13 -11.83 -14.84
N ASN A 77 6.25 -13.01 -15.45
CA ASN A 77 5.18 -14.01 -15.51
C ASN A 77 4.85 -14.67 -14.15
N LYS A 78 5.70 -14.48 -13.13
CA LYS A 78 5.47 -14.97 -11.77
C LYS A 78 4.97 -13.89 -10.81
N LYS A 79 5.00 -12.62 -11.20
CA LYS A 79 4.57 -11.51 -10.34
C LYS A 79 3.06 -11.36 -10.41
N VAL A 80 2.41 -11.48 -9.26
CA VAL A 80 0.95 -11.32 -9.12
C VAL A 80 0.66 -10.06 -8.33
N LEU A 81 -0.25 -9.23 -8.84
CA LEU A 81 -0.71 -8.03 -8.15
C LEU A 81 -1.72 -8.40 -7.06
N GLY A 82 -1.36 -8.13 -5.80
CA GLY A 82 -2.29 -8.27 -4.69
C GLY A 82 -3.31 -7.14 -4.67
N MET A 83 -4.60 -7.50 -4.57
CA MET A 83 -5.71 -6.55 -4.46
C MET A 83 -6.46 -6.76 -3.14
N GLY A 84 -6.31 -5.82 -2.21
CA GLY A 84 -7.00 -5.88 -0.93
C GLY A 84 -8.39 -5.28 -1.02
N HIS A 85 -9.42 -6.12 -0.85
CA HIS A 85 -10.85 -5.76 -0.90
C HIS A 85 -11.34 -5.09 0.40
N TYR A 86 -10.59 -4.08 0.84
CA TYR A 86 -10.85 -3.29 2.04
C TYR A 86 -10.23 -1.90 1.85
N GLY A 87 -10.74 -0.92 2.59
CA GLY A 87 -10.19 0.43 2.69
C GLY A 87 -9.48 0.67 4.02
N ARG A 88 -8.60 1.67 4.04
CA ARG A 88 -8.06 2.26 5.28
C ARG A 88 -8.85 3.52 5.60
N SER A 89 -9.25 3.69 6.86
CA SER A 89 -10.05 4.82 7.31
C SER A 89 -9.31 5.72 8.29
N PHE A 90 -9.66 7.01 8.24
CA PHE A 90 -9.04 8.07 9.03
C PHE A 90 -10.10 8.84 9.80
N THR A 91 -9.70 9.46 10.91
CA THR A 91 -10.51 10.50 11.55
C THR A 91 -9.90 11.86 11.25
N LEU A 92 -10.63 12.71 10.52
CA LEU A 92 -10.19 14.06 10.18
C LEU A 92 -10.02 14.95 11.42
N THR A 93 -9.02 15.83 11.38
CA THR A 93 -8.87 16.90 12.36
C THR A 93 -9.92 17.99 12.15
N ASP A 94 -10.20 18.32 10.88
CA ASP A 94 -11.21 19.29 10.45
C ASP A 94 -12.15 18.58 9.46
N GLN A 95 -13.44 18.48 9.82
CA GLN A 95 -14.44 17.75 9.02
C GLN A 95 -14.78 18.46 7.70
N SER A 96 -14.43 19.74 7.54
CA SER A 96 -14.60 20.45 6.27
C SER A 96 -13.52 20.14 5.24
N LYS A 97 -12.40 19.54 5.64
CA LYS A 97 -11.26 19.17 4.78
C LYS A 97 -11.27 17.68 4.50
N THR A 98 -11.82 17.28 3.36
CA THR A 98 -12.09 15.87 3.02
C THR A 98 -11.22 15.33 1.88
N ASP A 99 -10.35 16.16 1.32
CA ASP A 99 -9.47 15.78 0.21
C ASP A 99 -8.30 14.88 0.66
N LEU A 100 -7.64 14.23 -0.31
CA LEU A 100 -6.34 13.60 -0.07
C LEU A 100 -5.33 14.62 0.46
N GLY A 101 -4.47 14.20 1.39
CA GLY A 101 -3.55 15.08 2.11
C GLY A 101 -4.17 15.87 3.26
N SER A 102 -5.49 15.81 3.45
CA SER A 102 -6.15 16.49 4.57
C SER A 102 -5.62 16.01 5.93
N PRO A 103 -5.49 16.90 6.94
CA PRO A 103 -4.98 16.51 8.25
C PRO A 103 -5.87 15.48 8.97
N SER A 104 -5.24 14.42 9.47
CA SER A 104 -5.88 13.36 10.25
C SER A 104 -5.36 13.34 11.68
N LYS A 105 -6.26 13.10 12.64
CA LYS A 105 -5.92 12.83 14.04
C LYS A 105 -5.69 11.35 14.32
N GLY A 106 -5.81 10.49 13.31
CA GLY A 106 -5.43 9.08 13.37
C GLY A 106 -6.54 8.15 12.87
N THR A 107 -6.67 7.02 13.54
CA THR A 107 -7.48 5.88 13.13
C THR A 107 -8.97 6.21 12.99
N GLY A 108 -9.56 5.82 11.85
CA GLY A 108 -11.01 5.92 11.64
C GLY A 108 -11.79 4.93 12.50
N ARG A 109 -13.10 5.15 12.64
CA ARG A 109 -13.96 4.21 13.38
C ARG A 109 -14.01 2.86 12.68
N GLY A 110 -14.10 1.78 13.47
CA GLY A 110 -14.28 0.44 12.94
C GLY A 110 -15.67 0.27 12.32
N GLY A 111 -15.73 -0.53 11.25
CA GLY A 111 -16.99 -0.85 10.57
C GLY A 111 -17.90 -1.74 11.41
N PRO A 112 -19.19 -1.85 11.06
CA PRO A 112 -20.17 -2.62 11.82
C PRO A 112 -19.86 -4.12 11.85
N ILE A 113 -19.17 -4.63 10.82
CA ILE A 113 -18.91 -6.07 10.62
C ILE A 113 -17.51 -6.44 11.11
N ASN A 114 -16.47 -5.85 10.52
CA ASN A 114 -15.08 -6.17 10.85
C ASN A 114 -14.63 -5.61 12.21
N LYS A 115 -15.29 -4.55 12.72
CA LYS A 115 -15.05 -3.91 14.02
C LYS A 115 -13.60 -3.47 14.28
N GLU A 116 -12.76 -3.46 13.25
CA GLU A 116 -11.37 -3.04 13.33
C GLU A 116 -11.25 -1.55 13.02
N PRO A 117 -10.85 -0.71 13.98
CA PRO A 117 -10.60 0.71 13.73
C PRO A 117 -9.57 0.91 12.62
N GLY A 118 -9.83 1.85 11.71
CA GLY A 118 -8.93 2.17 10.60
C GLY A 118 -9.03 1.22 9.41
N MET A 119 -9.92 0.23 9.45
CA MET A 119 -10.18 -0.67 8.33
C MET A 119 -11.68 -0.79 8.09
N LEU A 120 -12.08 -0.82 6.82
CA LEU A 120 -13.44 -1.11 6.41
C LEU A 120 -13.40 -2.16 5.30
N GLY A 121 -14.21 -3.21 5.42
CA GLY A 121 -14.46 -4.12 4.29
C GLY A 121 -15.12 -3.37 3.13
N TYR A 122 -15.08 -3.95 1.93
CA TYR A 122 -15.80 -3.40 0.78
C TYR A 122 -17.34 -3.42 0.96
N ASN A 123 -17.83 -4.30 1.83
CA ASN A 123 -19.25 -4.62 2.03
C ASN A 123 -19.89 -3.93 3.26
#